data_AF-A0A6J7VZ14-F1
#
_entry.id   AF-A0A6J7VZ14-F1
#
_cell.length_a   1.000
_cell.length_b   1.000
_cell.length_c   1.000
_cell.angle_alpha   90.00
_cell.angle_beta   90.00
_cell.angle_gamma   90.00
#
_symmetry.space_group_name_H-M   'P 1'
#
loop_
_entity.id
_entity.type
_entity.pdbx_description
1 polymer ?
#
loop_
_entity_poly.entity_id
_entity_poly.type
_entity_poly.pdbx_seq_one_letter_code
_entity_poly.pdbx_strand_id
1 'polypeptide(L)'
;MARFELMVNALRTGQAPPALAWWEPDGEKTAATYADYSLDESLDLLHNSRDSMAVFLKSLTEAERSAPAIHKTFGEITIESMIQVILNHDEEHRATFN
;
A
#
# COMPACT_ATOMS: atom_id res chain seq x y z
N MET A 1 -0.16 -1.13 -5.67
CA MET A 1 -1.31 -1.98 -6.06
C MET A 1 -1.03 -3.48 -5.95
N ALA A 2 0.13 -3.97 -6.43
CA ALA A 2 0.46 -5.41 -6.45
C ALA A 2 0.13 -6.22 -5.16
N ARG A 3 0.29 -5.65 -3.96
CA ARG A 3 -0.03 -6.36 -2.70
C ARG A 3 -1.52 -6.66 -2.53
N PHE A 4 -2.39 -5.69 -2.80
CA PHE A 4 -3.83 -5.89 -2.69
C PHE A 4 -4.34 -6.88 -3.73
N GLU A 5 -3.80 -6.81 -4.95
CA GLU A 5 -4.11 -7.78 -6.01
C GLU A 5 -3.73 -9.21 -5.62
N LEU A 6 -2.57 -9.40 -4.98
CA LEU A 6 -2.16 -10.71 -4.46
C LEU A 6 -3.14 -11.25 -3.41
N MET A 7 -3.59 -10.39 -2.48
CA MET A 7 -4.54 -10.75 -1.43
C MET A 7 -5.89 -11.16 -2.02
N VAL A 8 -6.43 -10.34 -2.93
CA VAL A 8 -7.69 -10.62 -3.62
C VAL A 8 -7.59 -11.90 -4.44
N ASN A 9 -6.49 -12.10 -5.17
CA ASN A 9 -6.30 -13.31 -5.95
C ASN A 9 -6.23 -14.56 -5.08
N ALA A 10 -5.50 -14.51 -3.96
CA ALA A 10 -5.42 -15.62 -3.03
C ALA A 10 -6.80 -15.99 -2.47
N LEU A 11 -7.60 -14.98 -2.09
CA LEU A 11 -8.98 -15.18 -1.65
C LEU A 11 -9.84 -15.82 -2.76
N ARG A 12 -9.83 -15.25 -3.97
CA ARG A 12 -10.63 -15.73 -5.11
C ARG A 12 -10.30 -17.16 -5.51
N THR A 13 -9.04 -17.56 -5.37
CA THR A 13 -8.55 -18.88 -5.76
C THR A 13 -8.51 -19.90 -4.61
N GLY A 14 -8.91 -19.49 -3.40
CA GLY A 14 -8.86 -20.34 -2.21
C GLY A 14 -7.44 -20.72 -1.78
N GLN A 15 -6.44 -19.93 -2.18
CA GLN A 15 -5.06 -20.12 -1.76
C GLN A 15 -4.83 -19.58 -0.34
N ALA A 16 -3.72 -20.00 0.27
CA ALA A 16 -3.30 -19.46 1.56
C ALA A 16 -3.07 -17.93 1.48
N PRO A 17 -3.35 -17.18 2.55
CA PRO A 17 -3.07 -15.74 2.59
C PRO A 17 -1.60 -15.46 2.27
N PRO A 18 -1.30 -14.46 1.41
CA PRO A 18 0.07 -14.15 1.05
C PRO A 18 0.86 -13.63 2.25
N ALA A 19 2.13 -14.03 2.35
CA ALA A 19 3.06 -13.45 3.30
C ALA A 19 3.58 -12.11 2.76
N LEU A 20 3.41 -11.04 3.52
CA LEU A 20 3.91 -9.71 3.20
C LEU A 20 5.10 -9.39 4.09
N ALA A 21 6.26 -9.19 3.45
CA ALA A 21 7.43 -8.68 4.15
C ALA A 21 7.20 -7.22 4.56
N TRP A 22 7.61 -6.87 5.78
CA TRP A 22 7.86 -5.47 6.12
C TRP A 22 8.92 -4.95 5.17
N TRP A 23 8.62 -3.85 4.48
CA TRP A 23 9.58 -3.17 3.64
C TRP A 23 9.58 -1.71 4.03
N GLU A 24 10.58 -1.34 4.82
CA GLU A 24 11.00 0.05 4.91
C GLU A 24 11.79 0.36 3.62
N PRO A 25 11.46 1.43 2.90
CA PRO A 25 12.22 1.81 1.73
C PRO A 25 13.67 2.08 2.13
N ASP A 26 14.60 1.58 1.33
CA ASP A 26 16.02 1.89 1.47
C ASP A 26 16.22 3.38 1.16
N GLY A 27 16.52 4.17 2.18
CA GLY A 27 16.57 5.63 2.08
C GLY A 27 17.56 6.14 1.03
N GLU A 28 18.72 5.50 0.89
CA GLU A 28 19.72 5.88 -0.12
C GLU A 28 19.21 5.56 -1.53
N LYS A 29 18.61 4.39 -1.73
CA LYS A 29 18.03 4.02 -3.03
C LYS A 29 16.83 4.88 -3.37
N THR A 30 15.98 5.19 -2.40
CA THR A 30 14.83 6.08 -2.60
C THR A 30 15.31 7.47 -2.98
N ALA A 31 16.28 8.04 -2.25
CA ALA A 31 16.87 9.32 -2.61
C ALA A 31 17.47 9.30 -4.02
N ALA A 32 18.22 8.25 -4.38
CA ALA A 32 18.80 8.10 -5.71
C ALA A 32 17.73 7.96 -6.81
N THR A 33 16.64 7.24 -6.54
CA THR A 33 15.53 7.03 -7.49
C THR A 33 14.83 8.33 -7.82
N TYR A 34 14.64 9.20 -6.83
CA TYR A 34 13.92 10.46 -6.97
C TYR A 34 14.84 11.68 -7.07
N ALA A 35 16.16 11.49 -7.24
CA ALA A 35 17.14 12.58 -7.22
C ALA A 35 16.89 13.65 -8.29
N ASP A 36 16.42 13.23 -9.46
CA ASP A 36 16.17 14.10 -10.61
C ASP A 36 14.69 14.52 -10.74
N TYR A 37 13.84 14.12 -9.80
CA TYR A 37 12.42 14.46 -9.83
C TYR A 37 12.20 15.82 -9.17
N SER A 38 11.44 16.69 -9.83
CA SER A 38 10.87 17.86 -9.19
C SER A 38 9.81 17.47 -8.16
N LEU A 39 9.47 18.43 -7.29
CA LEU A 39 8.38 18.26 -6.33
C LEU A 39 7.05 18.00 -7.07
N ASP A 40 6.77 18.76 -8.12
CA ASP A 40 5.53 18.63 -8.90
C ASP A 40 5.42 17.24 -9.54
N GLU A 41 6.49 16.73 -10.15
CA GLU A 41 6.52 15.37 -10.71
C GLU A 41 6.32 14.30 -9.62
N SER A 42 6.91 14.50 -8.44
CA SER A 42 6.75 13.57 -7.31
C SER A 42 5.31 13.57 -6.77
N LEU A 43 4.67 14.73 -6.70
CA LEU A 43 3.27 14.88 -6.31
C LEU A 43 2.34 14.23 -7.34
N ASP A 44 2.59 14.44 -8.63
CA ASP A 44 1.82 13.82 -9.70
C ASP A 44 1.93 12.29 -9.66
N LEU A 45 3.12 11.74 -9.42
CA LEU A 45 3.31 10.31 -9.23
C LEU A 45 2.53 9.77 -8.02
N LEU A 46 2.56 10.48 -6.90
CA LEU A 46 1.84 10.09 -5.69
C LEU A 46 0.32 10.11 -5.94
N HIS A 47 -0.21 11.18 -6.52
CA HIS A 47 -1.64 11.30 -6.86
C HIS A 47 -2.08 10.19 -7.81
N ASN A 48 -1.34 9.95 -8.89
CA ASN A 48 -1.65 8.88 -9.85
C ASN A 48 -1.67 7.50 -9.17
N SER A 49 -0.73 7.24 -8.26
CA SER A 49 -0.70 5.99 -7.48
C SER A 49 -1.90 5.88 -6.52
N ARG A 50 -2.29 6.98 -5.86
CA ARG A 50 -3.43 7.03 -4.95
C ARG A 50 -4.77 6.88 -5.67
N ASP A 51 -4.93 7.52 -6.82
CA ASP A 51 -6.13 7.42 -7.65
C ASP A 51 -6.30 6.00 -8.18
N SER A 52 -5.23 5.40 -8.70
CA SER A 52 -5.27 4.00 -9.16
C SER A 52 -5.63 3.04 -8.03
N MET A 53 -5.07 3.25 -6.82
CA MET A 53 -5.43 2.50 -5.62
C MET A 53 -6.91 2.70 -5.27
N ALA A 54 -7.43 3.93 -5.29
CA ALA A 54 -8.82 4.21 -4.99
C ALA A 54 -9.78 3.56 -6.00
N VAL A 55 -9.45 3.57 -7.29
CA VAL A 55 -10.21 2.87 -8.34
C VAL A 55 -10.26 1.37 -8.06
N PHE A 56 -9.10 0.77 -7.77
CA PHE A 56 -9.03 -0.65 -7.42
C PHE A 56 -9.90 -0.98 -6.20
N LEU A 57 -9.78 -0.22 -5.10
CA LEU A 57 -10.53 -0.45 -3.87
C LEU A 57 -12.05 -0.30 -4.06
N LYS A 58 -12.49 0.66 -4.88
CA LYS A 58 -13.90 0.84 -5.23
C LYS A 58 -14.48 -0.35 -6.01
N SER A 59 -13.64 -1.10 -6.72
CA SER A 59 -14.07 -2.29 -7.46
C SER A 59 -14.21 -3.56 -6.60
N LEU A 60 -13.72 -3.54 -5.36
CA LEU A 60 -13.76 -4.70 -4.46
C LEU A 60 -15.12 -4.90 -3.82
N THR A 61 -15.54 -6.16 -3.75
CA THR A 61 -16.64 -6.63 -2.90
C THR A 61 -16.28 -6.53 -1.42
N GLU A 62 -17.28 -6.60 -0.54
CA GLU A 62 -17.07 -6.58 0.92
C GLU A 62 -16.16 -7.74 1.40
N ALA A 63 -16.35 -8.93 0.83
CA ALA A 63 -15.49 -10.08 1.12
C ALA A 63 -14.03 -9.84 0.71
N GLU A 64 -13.81 -9.22 -0.46
CA GLU A 64 -12.47 -8.93 -0.95
C GLU A 64 -11.77 -7.82 -0.17
N ARG A 65 -12.50 -6.85 0.39
CA ARG A 65 -11.95 -5.85 1.32
C ARG A 65 -11.42 -6.49 2.61
N SER A 66 -12.02 -7.61 3.01
CA SER A 66 -11.56 -8.43 4.12
C SER A 66 -10.51 -9.48 3.73
N ALA A 67 -9.99 -9.48 2.50
CA ALA A 67 -8.98 -10.44 2.07
C ALA A 67 -7.75 -10.36 2.99
N PRO A 68 -7.29 -11.49 3.57
CA PRO A 68 -6.20 -11.49 4.54
C PRO A 68 -4.82 -11.61 3.88
N ALA A 69 -3.80 -11.21 4.63
CA ALA A 69 -2.38 -11.46 4.42
C ALA A 69 -1.70 -11.69 5.77
N ILE A 70 -0.53 -12.34 5.76
CA ILE A 70 0.32 -12.47 6.94
C ILE A 70 1.47 -11.49 6.82
N HIS A 71 1.42 -10.39 7.55
CA HIS A 71 2.42 -9.35 7.57
C HIS A 71 3.45 -9.58 8.69
N LYS A 72 4.75 -9.44 8.38
CA LYS A 72 5.84 -9.70 9.35
C LYS A 72 5.72 -8.91 10.66
N THR A 73 5.40 -7.62 10.58
CA THR A 73 5.25 -6.72 11.74
C THR A 73 3.88 -6.81 12.42
N PHE A 74 2.79 -6.78 11.65
CA PHE A 74 1.43 -6.67 12.17
C PHE A 74 0.71 -8.00 12.39
N GLY A 75 1.31 -9.13 12.00
CA GLY A 75 0.63 -10.42 12.01
C GLY A 75 -0.40 -10.51 10.89
N GLU A 76 -1.57 -11.11 11.17
CA GLU A 76 -2.65 -11.14 10.20
C GLU A 76 -3.18 -9.72 9.94
N ILE A 77 -3.25 -9.34 8.67
CA ILE A 77 -3.73 -8.03 8.21
C ILE A 77 -4.70 -8.22 7.05
N THR A 78 -5.72 -7.37 6.99
CA THR A 78 -6.69 -7.30 5.88
C THR A 78 -6.37 -6.13 4.95
N ILE A 79 -7.02 -6.05 3.79
CA ILE A 79 -6.90 -4.86 2.92
C ILE A 79 -7.34 -3.60 3.67
N GLU A 80 -8.46 -3.66 4.40
CA GLU A 80 -8.96 -2.52 5.19
C GLU A 80 -7.98 -2.04 6.26
N SER A 81 -7.43 -2.95 7.06
CA SER A 81 -6.44 -2.58 8.08
C SER A 81 -5.13 -2.09 7.46
N MET A 82 -4.72 -2.62 6.30
CA MET A 82 -3.56 -2.12 5.56
C MET A 82 -3.81 -0.71 4.99
N ILE A 83 -5.04 -0.37 4.58
CA ILE A 83 -5.40 1.01 4.22
C ILE A 83 -5.25 1.94 5.43
N GLN A 84 -5.70 1.52 6.61
CA GLN A 84 -5.53 2.32 7.82
C GLN A 84 -4.04 2.59 8.13
N VAL A 85 -3.17 1.58 7.97
CA VAL A 85 -1.72 1.75 8.12
C VAL A 85 -1.18 2.80 7.14
N ILE A 86 -1.61 2.76 5.88
CA ILE A 86 -1.20 3.72 4.87
C ILE A 86 -1.65 5.14 5.23
N LEU A 87 -2.90 5.31 5.68
CA LEU A 87 -3.44 6.62 6.07
C LEU A 87 -2.70 7.20 7.29
N ASN A 88 -2.38 6.35 8.27
CA ASN A 88 -1.59 6.77 9.43
C ASN A 88 -0.18 7.22 9.01
N HIS A 89 0.45 6.47 8.11
CA HIS A 89 1.78 6.81 7.60
C HIS A 89 1.80 8.12 6.80
N ASP A 90 0.76 8.37 5.99
CA ASP A 90 0.60 9.65 5.28
C ASP A 90 0.47 10.81 6.27
N GLU A 91 -0.27 10.62 7.36
CA GLU A 91 -0.43 11.61 8.42
C GLU A 91 0.88 11.86 9.20
N GLU A 92 1.65 10.81 9.50
CA GLU A 92 2.97 10.92 10.14
C GLU A 92 3.93 11.78 9.30
N HIS A 93 3.96 11.56 7.98
CA HIS A 93 4.74 12.41 7.07
C HIS A 93 4.22 13.85 7.02
N ARG A 94 2.90 14.04 6.93
CA ARG A 94 2.29 15.38 6.94
C ARG A 94 2.64 16.15 8.21
N ALA A 95 2.66 15.47 9.36
CA ALA A 95 2.98 16.06 10.66
C ALA A 95 4.48 16.39 10.82
N THR A 96 5.37 15.64 10.17
CA THR A 96 6.84 15.82 10.27
C THR A 96 7.30 17.19 9.73
N PHE A 97 6.54 17.80 8.82
CA PHE A 97 6.88 19.07 8.18
C PHE A 97 6.03 20.26 8.65
N ASN A 98 5.23 20.10 9.73
CA ASN A 98 4.54 21.20 10.41
C ASN A 98 5.30 21.66 11.67
#